data_AF-A0A844M765-F1
#
_entry.id   AF-A0A844M765-F1
#
_cell.length_a   1.000
_cell.length_b   1.000
_cell.length_c   1.000
_cell.angle_alpha   90.00
_cell.angle_beta   90.00
_cell.angle_gamma   90.00
#
_symmetry.space_group_name_H-M   'P 1'
#
loop_
_entity.id
_entity.type
_entity.pdbx_description
1 polymer ?
#
loop_
_entity_poly.entity_id
_entity_poly.type
_entity_poly.pdbx_seq_one_letter_code
_entity_poly.pdbx_strand_id
1 'polypeptide(L)'
;MDPITGLLIGAIGLALAATATVVFWHRILEWGEKNVFPWFERHLPTIAPYVRKAFSRIDNVVTSVRRTVKEAWNKVSQYLLKQVVELNRQTSNTWVQQVTSWVIENSGYNNKPPVKEIRTEQEVSWDDLPEDVRKTFLRQQQSSFQKDVTEIRKQEMVLAS
;
A
#
# COMPACT_ATOMS: atom_id res chain seq x y z
N MET A 1 -14.36 0.22 -20.12
CA MET A 1 -13.34 -0.16 -19.10
C MET A 1 -14.04 -1.05 -18.10
N ASP A 2 -13.58 -2.29 -17.95
CA ASP A 2 -14.19 -3.21 -16.99
C ASP A 2 -13.92 -2.73 -15.56
N PRO A 3 -14.90 -2.84 -14.63
CA PRO A 3 -14.74 -2.36 -13.26
C PRO A 3 -13.56 -3.01 -12.52
N ILE A 4 -13.19 -4.23 -12.92
CA ILE A 4 -12.03 -4.98 -12.42
C ILE A 4 -10.72 -4.30 -12.87
N THR A 5 -10.65 -3.85 -14.12
CA THR A 5 -9.48 -3.14 -14.67
C THR A 5 -9.26 -1.80 -13.98
N GLY A 6 -10.34 -1.06 -13.69
CA GLY A 6 -10.27 0.19 -12.92
C GLY A 6 -9.82 -0.02 -11.46
N LEU A 7 -10.29 -1.09 -10.81
CA LEU A 7 -9.86 -1.50 -9.48
C LEU A 7 -8.38 -1.91 -9.43
N LEU A 8 -7.88 -2.60 -10.45
CA LEU A 8 -6.48 -3.02 -10.53
C LEU A 8 -5.53 -1.84 -10.73
N ILE A 9 -5.90 -0.88 -11.60
CA ILE A 9 -5.10 0.35 -11.81
C ILE A 9 -5.09 1.22 -10.54
N GLY A 10 -6.24 1.37 -9.85
CA GLY A 10 -6.30 2.06 -8.57
C GLY A 10 -5.51 1.36 -7.45
N ALA A 11 -5.47 0.02 -7.46
CA ALA A 11 -4.69 -0.76 -6.49
C ALA A 11 -3.18 -0.61 -6.69
N ILE A 12 -2.71 -0.40 -7.93
CA ILE A 12 -1.27 -0.24 -8.25
C ILE A 12 -0.73 1.07 -7.64
N GLY A 13 -1.44 2.19 -7.77
CA GLY A 13 -1.05 3.46 -7.14
C GLY A 13 -1.11 3.45 -5.61
N LEU A 14 -2.06 2.69 -5.03
CA LEU A 14 -2.18 2.53 -3.58
C LEU A 14 -1.14 1.58 -2.97
N ALA A 15 -0.54 0.68 -3.75
CA ALA A 15 0.39 -0.34 -3.25
C ALA A 15 1.69 0.23 -2.67
N LEU A 16 2.19 1.32 -3.25
CA LEU A 16 3.47 1.91 -2.88
C LEU A 16 3.32 3.13 -1.98
N ALA A 17 2.17 3.79 -2.01
CA ALA A 17 1.90 4.98 -1.18
C ALA A 17 1.26 4.64 0.18
N ALA A 18 0.46 3.58 0.30
CA ALA A 18 -0.28 3.27 1.52
C ALA A 18 0.58 2.68 2.66
N THR A 19 1.76 2.17 2.35
CA THR A 19 2.70 1.60 3.33
C THR A 19 3.25 2.64 4.29
N ALA A 20 3.42 3.88 3.85
CA ALA A 20 4.04 4.91 4.67
C ALA A 20 3.06 5.55 5.67
N THR A 21 1.76 5.66 5.35
CA THR A 21 0.85 6.49 6.16
C THR A 21 0.12 5.69 7.25
N VAL A 22 -0.26 4.43 6.99
CA VAL A 22 -1.10 3.65 7.92
C VAL A 22 -0.28 2.99 9.04
N VAL A 23 0.88 2.43 8.73
CA VAL A 23 1.79 1.82 9.74
C VAL A 23 2.43 2.90 10.62
N PHE A 24 2.63 4.10 10.06
CA PHE A 24 3.24 5.22 10.78
C PHE A 24 2.30 5.80 11.85
N TRP A 25 0.97 5.71 11.66
CA TRP A 25 0.01 6.24 12.62
C TRP A 25 0.09 5.57 14.00
N HIS A 26 0.29 4.24 14.06
CA HIS A 26 0.45 3.54 15.33
C HIS A 26 1.68 4.05 16.10
N ARG A 27 2.79 4.30 15.41
CA ARG A 27 4.01 4.87 16.01
C ARG A 27 3.81 6.32 16.47
N ILE A 28 3.02 7.10 15.73
CA ILE A 28 2.65 8.48 16.13
C ILE A 28 1.82 8.45 17.42
N LEU A 29 0.85 7.54 17.53
CA LEU A 29 0.04 7.39 18.74
C LEU A 29 0.89 6.96 19.94
N GLU A 30 1.75 5.96 19.78
CA GLU A 30 2.65 5.49 20.83
C GLU A 30 3.60 6.60 21.30
N TRP A 31 4.15 7.38 20.37
CA TRP A 31 4.96 8.56 20.70
C TRP A 31 4.12 9.64 21.41
N GLY A 32 2.88 9.85 20.96
CA GLY A 32 1.94 10.79 21.54
C GLY A 32 1.61 10.47 22.99
N GLU A 33 1.35 9.20 23.30
CA GLU A 33 1.11 8.71 24.66
C GLU A 33 2.33 8.86 25.58
N LYS A 34 3.52 8.55 25.06
CA LYS A 34 4.76 8.59 25.84
C LYS A 34 5.30 10.00 26.09
N ASN A 35 5.09 10.94 25.16
CA ASN A 35 5.77 12.24 25.18
C ASN A 35 4.79 13.42 25.15
N VAL A 36 3.85 13.44 24.20
CA VAL A 36 3.03 14.62 23.92
C VAL A 36 1.97 14.82 24.99
N PHE A 37 1.17 13.80 25.29
CA PHE A 37 0.08 13.95 26.25
C PHE A 37 0.57 14.28 27.66
N PRO A 38 1.61 13.62 28.20
CA PRO A 38 2.17 13.97 29.51
C PRO A 38 2.71 15.40 29.55
N TRP A 39 3.31 15.88 28.46
CA TRP A 39 3.79 17.27 28.37
C TRP A 39 2.64 18.27 28.44
N PHE A 40 1.56 18.05 27.67
CA PHE A 40 0.38 18.93 27.71
C PHE A 40 -0.34 18.86 29.06
N GLU A 41 -0.43 17.69 29.68
CA GLU A 41 -1.02 17.54 31.02
C GLU A 41 -0.23 18.29 32.09
N ARG A 42 1.10 18.32 31.97
CA ARG A 42 1.98 19.00 32.92
C ARG A 42 2.04 20.51 32.72
N HIS A 43 2.05 20.97 31.47
CA HIS A 43 2.34 22.37 31.17
C HIS A 43 1.13 23.18 30.71
N LEU A 44 0.12 22.54 30.11
CA LEU A 44 -1.07 23.20 29.55
C LEU A 44 -2.34 22.35 29.80
N PRO A 45 -2.71 22.09 31.07
CA PRO A 45 -3.78 21.14 31.42
C PRO A 45 -5.15 21.53 30.86
N THR A 46 -5.42 22.83 30.68
CA THR A 46 -6.66 23.32 30.06
C THR A 46 -6.77 22.90 28.58
N ILE A 47 -5.64 22.75 27.88
CA ILE A 47 -5.59 22.44 26.44
C ILE A 47 -5.43 20.93 26.19
N ALA A 48 -4.85 20.19 27.15
CA ALA A 48 -4.61 18.74 27.04
C ALA A 48 -5.84 17.91 26.58
N PRO A 49 -7.08 18.17 27.04
CA PRO A 49 -8.26 17.45 26.56
C PRO A 49 -8.53 17.66 25.06
N TYR A 50 -8.27 18.86 24.54
CA TYR A 50 -8.48 19.19 23.13
C TYR A 50 -7.45 18.49 22.24
N VAL A 51 -6.20 18.37 22.69
CA VAL A 51 -5.14 17.63 21.99
C VAL A 51 -5.50 16.15 21.91
N ARG A 52 -5.90 15.53 23.02
CA ARG A 52 -6.36 14.13 23.03
C ARG A 52 -7.56 13.92 22.10
N LYS A 53 -8.52 14.85 22.10
CA LYS A 53 -9.70 14.82 21.21
C LYS A 53 -9.32 14.95 19.74
N ALA A 54 -8.32 15.76 19.40
CA ALA A 54 -7.83 15.88 18.03
C ALA A 54 -7.18 14.57 17.53
N PHE A 55 -6.32 13.96 18.35
CA PHE A 55 -5.73 12.66 18.04
C PHE A 55 -6.79 11.56 17.87
N SER A 56 -7.80 11.52 18.75
CA SER A 56 -8.92 10.58 18.63
C SER A 56 -9.73 10.76 17.34
N ARG A 57 -9.94 12.00 16.89
CA ARG A 57 -10.64 12.27 15.61
C ARG A 57 -9.85 11.76 14.42
N ILE A 58 -8.54 12.01 14.40
CA ILE A 58 -7.67 11.53 13.32
C ILE A 58 -7.63 10.00 13.34
N ASP A 59 -7.54 9.40 14.52
CA ASP A 59 -7.54 7.95 14.67
C ASP A 59 -8.81 7.28 14.12
N ASN A 60 -9.99 7.87 14.35
CA ASN A 60 -11.24 7.38 13.77
C ASN A 60 -11.22 7.40 12.23
N VAL A 61 -10.67 8.46 11.63
CA VAL A 61 -10.54 8.56 10.18
C VAL A 61 -9.56 7.52 9.65
N VAL A 62 -8.38 7.42 10.27
CA VAL A 62 -7.35 6.44 9.88
C VAL A 62 -7.88 5.01 9.99
N THR A 63 -8.58 4.68 11.07
CA THR A 63 -9.18 3.37 11.29
C THR A 63 -10.27 3.05 10.27
N SER A 64 -11.12 4.03 9.93
CA SER A 64 -12.12 3.86 8.88
C SER A 64 -11.49 3.61 7.51
N VAL A 65 -10.46 4.39 7.14
CA VAL A 65 -9.73 4.20 5.88
C VAL A 65 -9.07 2.83 5.84
N ARG A 66 -8.40 2.42 6.94
CA ARG A 66 -7.77 1.11 7.10
C ARG A 66 -8.77 -0.02 6.86
N ARG A 67 -9.96 0.06 7.44
CA ARG A 67 -11.04 -0.92 7.24
C ARG A 67 -11.47 -0.98 5.78
N THR A 68 -11.72 0.16 5.15
CA THR A 68 -12.15 0.21 3.74
C THR A 68 -11.09 -0.40 2.81
N VAL A 69 -9.81 -0.08 3.04
CA VAL A 69 -8.70 -0.68 2.27
C VAL A 69 -8.65 -2.20 2.46
N LYS A 70 -8.81 -2.68 3.69
CA LYS A 70 -8.84 -4.12 3.99
C LYS A 70 -10.02 -4.83 3.33
N GLU A 71 -11.21 -4.23 3.36
CA GLU A 71 -12.40 -4.77 2.69
C GLU A 71 -12.22 -4.82 1.17
N ALA A 72 -11.67 -3.77 0.57
CA ALA A 72 -11.34 -3.74 -0.85
C ALA A 72 -10.31 -4.83 -1.21
N TRP A 73 -9.25 -4.95 -0.40
CA TRP A 73 -8.24 -5.99 -0.59
C TRP A 73 -8.81 -7.40 -0.48
N ASN A 74 -9.64 -7.67 0.53
CA ASN A 74 -10.29 -8.97 0.71
C ASN A 74 -11.14 -9.37 -0.52
N LYS A 75 -11.81 -8.41 -1.15
CA LYS A 75 -12.54 -8.65 -2.41
C LYS A 75 -11.58 -8.93 -3.56
N VAL A 76 -10.51 -8.16 -3.70
CA VAL A 76 -9.50 -8.37 -4.75
C VAL A 76 -8.81 -9.72 -4.59
N SER A 77 -8.44 -10.12 -3.37
CA SER A 77 -7.72 -11.38 -3.09
C SER A 77 -8.51 -12.64 -3.39
N GLN A 78 -9.84 -12.55 -3.52
CA GLN A 78 -10.67 -13.69 -3.96
C GLN A 78 -10.43 -14.03 -5.43
N TYR A 79 -9.99 -13.06 -6.23
CA TYR A 79 -9.74 -13.22 -7.65
C TYR A 79 -8.26 -13.17 -8.00
N LEU A 80 -7.45 -12.45 -7.22
CA LEU A 80 -6.02 -12.28 -7.48
C LEU A 80 -5.22 -13.46 -6.94
N LEU A 81 -4.68 -14.28 -7.84
CA LEU A 81 -3.79 -15.40 -7.48
C LEU A 81 -2.39 -14.92 -7.14
N LYS A 82 -1.87 -14.01 -7.97
CA LYS A 82 -0.51 -13.51 -7.87
C LYS A 82 -0.41 -12.13 -8.50
N GLN A 83 0.44 -11.28 -7.96
CA GLN A 83 0.83 -10.03 -8.59
C GLN A 83 2.33 -9.84 -8.45
N VAL A 84 2.99 -9.65 -9.57
CA VAL A 84 4.42 -9.39 -9.65
C VAL A 84 4.61 -7.98 -10.19
N VAL A 85 5.45 -7.21 -9.50
CA VAL A 85 5.90 -5.91 -9.95
C VAL A 85 7.36 -6.04 -10.37
N GLU A 86 7.62 -5.63 -11.60
CA GLU A 86 8.93 -5.54 -12.21
C GLU A 86 9.24 -4.08 -12.52
N LEU A 87 10.42 -3.64 -12.13
CA LEU A 87 10.92 -2.29 -12.36
C LEU A 87 12.16 -2.41 -13.20
N ASN A 88 12.07 -1.93 -14.43
CA ASN A 88 13.15 -2.00 -15.41
C ASN A 88 13.60 -0.59 -15.76
N ARG A 89 14.91 -0.35 -15.73
CA ARG A 89 15.49 0.91 -16.16
C ARG A 89 15.45 0.98 -17.69
N GLN A 90 14.76 1.96 -18.26
CA GLN A 90 14.86 2.23 -19.70
C GLN A 90 15.98 3.23 -20.01
N THR A 91 16.08 4.32 -19.26
CA THR A 91 17.11 5.35 -19.46
C THR A 91 17.67 5.85 -18.12
N SER A 92 18.53 6.88 -18.13
CA SER A 92 19.13 7.40 -16.91
C SER A 92 18.09 7.86 -15.87
N ASN A 93 16.93 8.36 -16.31
CA ASN A 93 15.89 8.92 -15.45
C ASN A 93 14.48 8.33 -15.67
N THR A 94 14.29 7.51 -16.70
CA THR A 94 13.00 6.87 -17.02
C THR A 94 13.01 5.40 -16.63
N TRP A 95 12.01 5.02 -15.84
CA TRP A 95 11.78 3.65 -15.41
C TRP A 95 10.44 3.17 -15.92
N VAL A 96 10.36 1.88 -16.24
CA VAL A 96 9.09 1.22 -16.56
C VAL A 96 8.77 0.26 -15.44
N GLN A 97 7.64 0.51 -14.80
CA GLN A 97 7.02 -0.43 -13.88
C GLN A 97 6.07 -1.30 -14.67
N GLN A 98 6.40 -2.58 -14.80
CA GLN A 98 5.52 -3.61 -15.32
C GLN A 98 4.86 -4.33 -14.14
N VAL A 99 3.53 -4.35 -14.14
CA VAL A 99 2.73 -5.10 -13.18
C VAL A 99 2.05 -6.24 -13.92
N THR A 100 2.39 -7.46 -13.54
CA THR A 100 1.77 -8.68 -14.05
C THR A 100 0.87 -9.26 -12.97
N SER A 101 -0.43 -9.31 -13.26
CA SER A 101 -1.46 -9.85 -12.36
C SER A 101 -2.05 -11.13 -12.95
N TRP A 102 -2.15 -12.19 -12.16
CA TRP A 102 -2.87 -13.41 -12.52
C TRP A 102 -4.19 -13.43 -11.76
N VAL A 103 -5.30 -13.35 -12.49
CA VAL A 103 -6.65 -13.26 -11.90
C VAL A 103 -7.55 -14.41 -12.36
N ILE A 104 -8.45 -14.83 -11.48
CA ILE A 104 -9.52 -15.78 -11.77
C ILE A 104 -10.68 -15.00 -12.41
N GLU A 105 -11.08 -15.39 -13.62
CA GLU A 105 -12.24 -14.82 -14.29
C GLU A 105 -13.48 -15.63 -13.91
N ASN A 106 -14.48 -14.98 -13.31
CA ASN A 106 -15.69 -15.67 -12.82
C ASN A 106 -16.70 -15.98 -13.94
N SER A 107 -16.28 -15.96 -15.20
CA SER A 107 -17.09 -16.30 -16.36
C SER A 107 -16.84 -17.76 -16.76
N GLY A 108 -17.52 -18.69 -16.10
CA GLY A 108 -17.38 -20.11 -16.44
C GLY A 108 -18.46 -20.99 -15.85
N TYR A 109 -19.47 -21.31 -16.66
CA TYR A 109 -20.19 -22.60 -16.59
C TYR A 109 -19.12 -23.71 -16.63
N ASN A 110 -19.08 -24.61 -15.64
CA ASN A 110 -18.15 -25.75 -15.46
C ASN A 110 -16.93 -25.52 -14.55
N ASN A 111 -17.15 -25.37 -13.23
CA ASN A 111 -16.31 -25.80 -12.09
C ASN A 111 -14.77 -25.55 -12.07
N LYS A 112 -14.18 -24.88 -13.06
CA LYS A 112 -12.78 -24.44 -13.11
C LYS A 112 -12.73 -23.07 -13.81
N PRO A 113 -12.73 -21.97 -13.05
CA PRO A 113 -12.71 -20.65 -13.65
C PRO A 113 -11.37 -20.42 -14.38
N PRO A 114 -11.38 -19.84 -15.59
CA PRO A 114 -10.15 -19.57 -16.34
C PRO A 114 -9.26 -18.54 -15.62
N VAL A 115 -7.95 -18.71 -15.76
CA VAL A 115 -6.96 -17.76 -15.24
C VAL A 115 -6.56 -16.81 -16.36
N LYS A 116 -6.66 -15.51 -16.09
CA LYS A 116 -6.29 -14.44 -17.00
C LYS A 116 -5.04 -13.74 -16.50
N GLU A 117 -4.07 -13.60 -17.38
CA GLU A 117 -2.89 -12.78 -17.14
C GLU A 117 -3.15 -11.35 -17.64
N ILE A 118 -2.96 -10.37 -16.77
CA ILE A 118 -3.12 -8.95 -17.07
C ILE A 118 -1.77 -8.28 -16.85
N ARG A 119 -1.20 -7.72 -17.91
CA ARG A 119 0.02 -6.92 -17.87
C ARG A 119 -0.33 -5.45 -18.02
N THR A 120 0.20 -4.64 -17.13
CA THR A 120 0.09 -3.18 -17.20
C THR A 120 1.48 -2.60 -17.09
N GLU A 121 1.83 -1.72 -18.01
CA GLU A 121 3.09 -0.99 -17.99
C GLU A 121 2.80 0.48 -17.70
N GLN A 122 3.63 1.07 -16.84
CA GLN A 122 3.57 2.49 -16.53
C GLN A 122 4.99 3.06 -16.47
N GLU A 123 5.16 4.24 -17.07
CA GLU A 123 6.38 5.02 -16.89
C GLU A 123 6.38 5.65 -15.50
N VAL A 124 7.49 5.50 -14.77
CA VAL A 124 7.66 6.00 -13.41
C VAL A 124 8.95 6.81 -13.34
N SER A 125 8.87 7.99 -12.73
CA SER A 125 10.04 8.81 -12.44
C SER A 125 10.89 8.15 -11.35
N TRP A 126 12.20 8.36 -11.40
CA TRP A 126 13.09 7.94 -10.31
C TRP A 126 12.62 8.42 -8.93
N ASP A 127 12.08 9.64 -8.83
CA ASP A 127 11.67 10.23 -7.56
C ASP A 127 10.42 9.58 -6.96
N ASP A 128 9.59 8.96 -7.79
CA ASP A 128 8.38 8.25 -7.37
C ASP A 128 8.67 6.80 -6.97
N LEU A 129 9.91 6.34 -7.13
CA LEU A 129 10.30 5.00 -6.73
C LEU A 129 10.38 4.85 -5.21
N PRO A 130 9.91 3.71 -4.68
CA PRO A 130 10.08 3.36 -3.27
C PRO A 130 11.54 3.48 -2.80
N GLU A 131 11.74 3.95 -1.57
CA GLU A 131 13.08 4.21 -1.03
C GLU A 131 13.94 2.94 -0.94
N ASP A 132 13.33 1.79 -0.63
CA ASP A 132 13.99 0.48 -0.61
C ASP A 132 14.49 0.05 -1.99
N VAL A 133 13.67 0.30 -3.02
CA VAL A 133 14.04 0.07 -4.43
C VAL A 133 15.19 0.97 -4.84
N ARG A 134 15.10 2.29 -4.57
CA ARG A 134 16.18 3.25 -4.85
C ARG A 134 17.49 2.88 -4.15
N LYS A 135 17.44 2.52 -2.86
CA LYS A 135 18.61 2.08 -2.08
C LYS A 135 19.24 0.81 -2.63
N THR A 136 18.42 -0.16 -3.04
CA THR A 136 18.91 -1.42 -3.63
C THR A 136 19.62 -1.15 -4.94
N PHE A 137 19.03 -0.30 -5.79
CA PHE A 137 19.63 0.11 -7.06
C PHE A 137 20.96 0.86 -6.89
N LEU A 138 21.01 1.83 -5.98
CA LEU A 138 22.24 2.58 -5.69
C LEU A 138 23.35 1.69 -5.10
N ARG A 139 23.00 0.65 -4.35
CA ARG A 139 23.96 -0.25 -3.70
C ARG A 139 24.44 -1.39 -4.60
N GLN A 140 23.58 -1.94 -5.46
CA GLN A 140 23.83 -3.21 -6.13
C GLN A 140 24.07 -3.08 -7.65
N GLN A 141 23.99 -1.88 -8.23
CA GLN A 141 24.10 -1.64 -9.69
C GLN A 141 23.18 -2.54 -10.55
N GLN A 142 22.11 -3.09 -9.97
CA GLN A 142 21.15 -3.90 -10.72
C GLN A 142 20.37 -3.01 -11.71
N SER A 143 19.86 -3.59 -12.80
CA SER A 143 19.04 -2.88 -13.80
C SER A 143 17.56 -3.25 -13.75
N SER A 144 17.23 -4.30 -12.99
CA SER A 144 15.88 -4.84 -12.84
C SER A 144 15.61 -5.22 -11.39
N PHE A 145 14.43 -4.87 -10.88
CA PHE A 145 13.93 -5.30 -9.58
C PHE A 145 12.59 -6.02 -9.77
N GLN A 146 12.44 -7.21 -9.18
CA GLN A 146 11.20 -7.98 -9.24
C GLN A 146 10.77 -8.34 -7.82
N LYS A 147 9.47 -8.14 -7.53
CA LYS A 147 8.90 -8.51 -6.23
C LYS A 147 7.49 -9.05 -6.40
N ASP A 148 7.22 -10.17 -5.74
CA ASP A 148 5.86 -10.63 -5.51
C ASP A 148 5.22 -9.75 -4.43
N VAL A 149 4.18 -9.01 -4.80
CA VAL A 149 3.53 -8.04 -3.90
C VAL A 149 2.28 -8.62 -3.23
N THR A 150 1.85 -9.84 -3.59
CA THR A 150 0.68 -10.47 -2.98
C THR A 150 0.93 -10.78 -1.50
N GLU A 151 2.05 -11.42 -1.19
CA GLU A 151 2.39 -11.78 0.19
C GLU A 151 2.76 -10.55 1.04
N ILE A 152 3.33 -9.51 0.43
CA ILE A 152 3.66 -8.27 1.12
C ILE A 152 2.38 -7.54 1.54
N ARG A 153 1.41 -7.39 0.63
CA ARG A 153 0.11 -6.81 0.98
C ARG A 153 -0.62 -7.64 2.02
N LYS A 154 -0.52 -8.97 1.97
CA LYS A 154 -1.09 -9.83 3.01
C LYS A 154 -0.48 -9.54 4.38
N GLN A 155 0.84 -9.36 4.47
CA GLN A 155 1.53 -8.97 5.70
C GLN A 155 1.14 -7.56 6.16
N GLU A 156 1.05 -6.60 5.24
CA GLU A 156 0.58 -5.24 5.53
C GLU A 156 -0.85 -5.25 6.08
N MET A 157 -1.74 -6.10 5.56
CA MET A 157 -3.12 -6.22 6.06
C MET A 157 -3.21 -6.88 7.45
N VAL A 158 -2.19 -7.64 7.85
CA VAL A 158 -2.05 -8.21 9.21
C VAL A 158 -1.48 -7.16 10.16
N LEU A 159 -0.45 -6.41 9.77
CA LEU A 159 0.07 -5.27 10.54
C LEU A 159 -0.92 -4.10 10.57
N ALA A 160 -1.87 -4.10 9.63
CA ALA A 160 -3.06 -3.28 9.60
C ALA A 160 -4.25 -3.89 10.39
N SER A 161 -4.01 -4.81 11.35
CA SER A 161 -4.94 -5.11 12.47
C SER A 161 -4.49 -4.44 13.76
#